data_AF-A0A1V5KKX9-F1
#
_entry.id   AF-A0A1V5KKX9-F1
#
_cell.length_a   1.000
_cell.length_b   1.000
_cell.length_c   1.000
_cell.angle_alpha   90.00
_cell.angle_beta   90.00
_cell.angle_gamma   90.00
#
_symmetry.space_group_name_H-M   'P 1'
#
loop_
_entity.id
_entity.type
_entity.pdbx_description
1 polymer ?
#
loop_
_entity_poly.entity_id
_entity_poly.type
_entity_poly.pdbx_seq_one_letter_code
_entity_poly.pdbx_strand_id
1 'polypeptide(L)'
;MLAVFCDLTKKFEWMRRGSPADALKALRENPNLEKGEYCVVADLSALPPIGKPPSAGESAVAAMAERLFSGATIDEAEHFAQARGFPRNQIYRAKLFLKRLE
;
A
#
# COMPACT_ATOMS: atom_id res chain seq x y z
N MET A 1 6.82 -13.24 -12.10
CA MET A 1 7.57 -12.95 -13.36
C MET A 1 8.01 -11.48 -13.34
N LEU A 2 9.13 -11.13 -13.98
CA LEU A 2 9.65 -9.76 -14.01
C LEU A 2 9.92 -9.34 -15.47
N ALA A 3 9.69 -8.06 -15.77
CA ALA A 3 10.20 -7.40 -16.97
C ALA A 3 10.93 -6.11 -16.56
N VAL A 4 12.10 -5.88 -17.15
CA VAL A 4 12.94 -4.71 -16.92
C VAL A 4 13.19 -4.04 -18.26
N PHE A 5 12.99 -2.74 -18.31
CA PHE A 5 13.19 -1.90 -19.48
C PHE A 5 14.14 -0.77 -19.11
N CYS A 6 15.11 -0.47 -19.96
CA CYS A 6 16.04 0.63 -19.80
C CYS A 6 15.91 1.57 -20.99
N ASP A 7 15.88 2.87 -20.72
CA ASP A 7 15.98 3.91 -21.74
C ASP A 7 14.94 3.76 -22.86
N LEU A 8 13.70 3.42 -22.47
CA LEU A 8 12.56 3.32 -23.39
C LEU A 8 12.50 4.57 -24.29
N THR A 9 12.29 4.35 -25.58
CA THR A 9 12.25 5.35 -26.66
C THR A 9 13.57 6.04 -27.00
N LYS A 10 14.68 5.71 -26.31
CA LYS A 10 16.01 6.28 -26.58
C LYS A 10 16.85 5.34 -27.45
N LYS A 11 17.97 5.84 -27.97
CA LYS A 11 18.87 5.13 -28.90
C LYS A 11 19.37 3.77 -28.40
N PHE A 12 19.55 3.63 -27.09
CA PHE A 12 20.10 2.42 -26.46
C PHE A 12 19.04 1.66 -25.64
N GLU A 13 17.79 1.70 -26.10
CA GLU A 13 16.70 0.97 -25.46
C GLU A 13 17.06 -0.52 -25.28
N TRP A 14 16.77 -1.03 -24.09
CA TRP A 14 17.05 -2.41 -23.72
C TRP A 14 15.91 -3.00 -22.90
N MET A 15 15.53 -4.24 -23.18
CA MET A 15 14.50 -4.95 -22.40
C MET A 15 14.93 -6.37 -22.06
N ARG A 16 14.52 -6.84 -20.87
CA ARG A 16 14.59 -8.24 -20.48
C ARG A 16 13.33 -8.65 -19.74
N ARG A 17 12.83 -9.85 -20.05
CA ARG A 17 11.69 -10.46 -19.38
C ARG A 17 12.06 -11.88 -18.99
N GLY A 18 11.65 -12.31 -17.80
CA GLY A 18 11.91 -13.66 -17.33
C GLY A 18 11.68 -13.84 -15.85
N SER A 19 12.41 -14.79 -15.26
CA SER A 19 12.46 -14.92 -13.82
C SER A 19 13.19 -13.71 -13.21
N PRO A 20 12.91 -13.33 -11.95
CA PRO A 20 13.66 -12.29 -11.27
C PRO A 20 15.17 -12.58 -11.22
N ALA A 21 15.56 -13.86 -11.09
CA ALA A 21 16.95 -14.28 -11.07
C ALA A 21 17.65 -14.02 -12.41
N ASP A 22 17.01 -14.35 -13.54
CA ASP A 22 17.57 -14.13 -14.87
C ASP A 22 17.68 -12.64 -15.20
N ALA A 23 16.66 -11.86 -14.84
CA ALA A 23 16.67 -10.41 -15.03
C ALA A 23 17.80 -9.75 -14.22
N LEU A 24 17.98 -10.16 -12.95
CA LEU A 24 19.06 -9.66 -12.10
C LEU A 24 20.45 -10.05 -12.64
N LYS A 25 20.60 -11.28 -13.13
CA LYS A 25 21.84 -11.74 -13.77
C LYS A 25 22.18 -10.86 -14.99
N ALA A 26 21.21 -10.65 -15.89
CA ALA A 26 21.39 -9.81 -17.07
C ALA A 26 21.75 -8.35 -16.73
N LEU A 27 21.19 -7.81 -15.65
CA LEU A 27 21.54 -6.48 -15.15
C LEU A 27 22.98 -6.42 -14.63
N ARG A 28 23.42 -7.42 -13.85
CA ARG A 28 24.80 -7.48 -13.33
C ARG A 28 25.86 -7.68 -14.42
N GLU A 29 25.50 -8.35 -15.50
CA GLU A 29 26.38 -8.54 -16.66
C GLU A 29 26.45 -7.30 -17.56
N ASN A 30 25.57 -6.30 -17.36
CA ASN A 30 25.57 -5.07 -18.15
C ASN A 30 26.60 -4.05 -17.59
N PRO A 31 27.69 -3.73 -18.32
CA PRO A 31 28.69 -2.77 -17.85
C PRO A 31 28.16 -1.32 -17.77
N ASN A 32 26.99 -1.04 -18.35
CA ASN A 32 26.33 0.27 -18.29
C ASN A 32 25.12 0.27 -17.34
N LEU A 33 25.04 -0.67 -16.38
CA LEU A 33 23.91 -0.77 -15.44
C LEU A 33 23.55 0.55 -14.75
N GLU A 34 24.56 1.30 -14.30
CA GLU A 34 24.40 2.58 -13.59
C GLU A 34 23.99 3.75 -14.50
N LYS A 35 23.79 3.50 -15.80
CA LYS A 35 23.39 4.52 -16.77
C LYS A 35 21.98 4.25 -17.27
N GLY A 36 21.24 5.33 -17.49
CA GLY A 36 19.88 5.29 -18.02
C GLY A 36 18.82 5.16 -16.93
N GLU A 37 17.57 5.22 -17.36
CA GLU A 37 16.41 5.10 -16.48
C GLU A 37 15.77 3.73 -16.66
N TYR A 38 15.47 3.06 -15.54
CA TYR A 38 14.90 1.73 -15.54
C TYR A 38 13.42 1.75 -15.13
N CYS A 39 12.61 1.07 -15.94
CA CYS A 39 11.23 0.73 -15.62
C CYS A 39 11.16 -0.78 -15.31
N VAL A 40 10.51 -1.14 -14.20
CA VAL A 40 10.37 -2.53 -13.76
C VAL A 40 8.90 -2.86 -13.63
N VAL A 41 8.48 -3.96 -14.26
CA VAL A 41 7.12 -4.50 -14.17
C VAL A 41 7.21 -5.86 -13.49
N ALA A 42 6.54 -5.98 -12.35
CA ALA A 42 6.46 -7.22 -11.59
C ALA A 42 5.05 -7.80 -11.67
N ASP A 43 4.97 -9.08 -12.03
CA ASP A 43 3.75 -9.86 -11.89
C ASP A 43 3.63 -10.39 -10.46
N LEU A 44 2.64 -9.85 -9.74
CA LEU A 44 2.32 -10.15 -8.34
C LEU A 44 1.08 -11.04 -8.20
N SER A 45 0.53 -11.57 -9.30
CA SER A 45 -0.71 -12.36 -9.28
C SER A 45 -0.63 -13.64 -8.46
N ALA A 46 0.58 -14.19 -8.28
CA ALA A 46 0.84 -15.36 -7.46
C ALA A 46 0.95 -15.07 -5.96
N LEU A 47 0.96 -13.80 -5.54
CA LEU A 47 0.97 -13.45 -4.12
C LEU A 47 -0.40 -13.74 -3.49
N PRO A 48 -0.43 -14.13 -2.20
CA PRO A 48 -1.69 -14.25 -1.49
C PRO A 48 -2.41 -12.89 -1.48
N PRO A 49 -3.76 -12.89 -1.51
CA PRO A 49 -4.50 -11.65 -1.40
C PRO A 49 -4.13 -10.94 -0.10
N ILE A 50 -3.99 -9.62 -0.17
CA ILE A 50 -3.83 -8.80 1.04
C ILE A 50 -5.07 -9.02 1.89
N GLY A 51 -4.88 -9.54 3.10
CA GLY A 51 -5.96 -9.78 4.05
C GLY A 51 -6.78 -8.50 4.23
N LYS A 52 -8.11 -8.64 4.24
CA LYS A 52 -8.97 -7.51 4.57
C LYS A 52 -8.61 -7.03 5.98
N PRO A 53 -8.49 -5.70 6.21
CA PRO A 53 -8.28 -5.20 7.55
C PRO A 53 -9.42 -5.68 8.45
N PRO A 54 -9.19 -5.90 9.77
CA PRO A 54 -10.23 -6.29 10.70
C PRO A 54 -11.48 -5.39 10.64
N SER A 55 -11.30 -4.13 10.26
CA SER A 55 -12.36 -3.16 10.03
C SER A 55 -13.24 -3.40 8.79
N ALA A 56 -12.97 -4.39 7.96
CA ALA A 56 -13.66 -4.55 6.68
C ALA A 56 -15.12 -4.95 6.87
N GLY A 57 -16.02 -4.01 6.58
CA GLY A 57 -17.47 -4.17 6.79
C GLY A 57 -17.96 -3.60 8.12
N GLU A 58 -17.06 -3.10 8.96
CA GLU A 58 -17.40 -2.42 10.21
C GLU A 58 -17.56 -0.90 10.00
N SER A 59 -18.30 -0.24 10.90
CA SER A 59 -18.45 1.21 10.91
C SER A 59 -17.42 1.84 11.85
N ALA A 60 -16.55 2.70 11.33
CA ALA A 60 -15.63 3.49 12.15
C ALA A 60 -16.38 4.32 13.22
N VAL A 61 -17.60 4.78 12.91
CA VAL A 61 -18.46 5.50 13.86
C VAL A 61 -18.83 4.60 15.04
N ALA A 62 -19.26 3.36 14.78
CA ALA A 62 -19.66 2.43 15.83
C ALA A 62 -18.47 2.06 16.73
N ALA A 63 -17.33 1.73 16.12
CA ALA A 63 -16.11 1.39 16.85
C ALA A 63 -15.59 2.55 17.72
N MET A 64 -15.63 3.78 17.21
CA MET A 64 -15.23 4.96 17.99
C MET A 64 -16.26 5.33 19.06
N ALA A 65 -17.56 5.24 18.75
CA ALA A 65 -18.64 5.53 19.71
C ALA A 65 -18.61 4.59 20.93
N GLU A 66 -18.32 3.31 20.73
CA GLU A 66 -18.18 2.34 21.83
C GLU A 66 -17.02 2.71 22.79
N ARG A 67 -15.91 3.22 22.25
CA ARG A 67 -14.78 3.71 23.05
C ARG A 67 -15.15 4.97 23.83
N LEU A 68 -15.81 5.93 23.17
CA LEU A 68 -16.30 7.14 23.83
C LEU A 68 -17.31 6.81 24.95
N PHE A 69 -18.24 5.89 24.68
CA PHE A 69 -19.21 5.42 25.67
C PHE A 69 -18.52 4.75 26.88
N SER A 70 -17.38 4.11 26.66
CA SER A 70 -16.54 3.53 27.72
C SER A 70 -15.68 4.58 28.46
N GLY A 71 -15.85 5.87 28.17
CA GLY A 71 -15.14 6.98 28.82
C GLY A 71 -13.80 7.34 28.19
N ALA A 72 -13.46 6.80 27.02
CA ALA A 72 -12.25 7.21 26.30
C ALA A 72 -12.43 8.61 25.69
N THR A 73 -11.31 9.30 25.49
CA THR A 73 -11.25 10.55 24.73
C THR A 73 -11.40 10.28 23.22
N ILE A 74 -11.72 11.34 22.46
CA ILE A 74 -11.83 11.24 20.99
C ILE A 74 -10.52 10.79 20.34
N ASP A 75 -9.37 11.23 20.85
CA ASP A 75 -8.07 10.88 20.29
C ASP A 75 -7.71 9.42 20.60
N GLU A 76 -8.09 8.89 21.78
CA GLU A 76 -7.97 7.46 22.10
C GLU A 76 -8.88 6.58 21.23
N ALA A 77 -10.10 7.05 20.93
CA ALA A 77 -11.02 6.37 20.02
C ALA A 77 -10.46 6.33 18.57
N GLU A 78 -9.82 7.40 18.11
CA GLU A 78 -9.14 7.43 16.81
C GLU A 78 -7.95 6.48 16.75
N HIS A 79 -7.12 6.47 17.79
CA HIS A 79 -5.99 5.56 17.86
C HIS A 79 -6.45 4.09 17.82
N PHE A 80 -7.53 3.77 18.53
CA PHE A 80 -8.16 2.45 18.47
C PHE A 80 -8.65 2.09 17.07
N ALA A 81 -9.31 3.02 16.37
CA ALA A 81 -9.76 2.79 15.00
C ALA A 81 -8.58 2.61 14.02
N GLN A 82 -7.49 3.37 14.19
CA GLN A 82 -6.27 3.18 13.38
C GLN A 82 -5.67 1.79 13.61
N ALA A 83 -5.56 1.34 14.87
CA ALA A 83 -5.04 0.04 15.22
C ALA A 83 -5.89 -1.13 14.68
N ARG A 84 -7.21 -0.96 14.56
CA ARG A 84 -8.12 -1.91 13.90
C ARG A 84 -8.03 -1.91 12.38
N GLY A 85 -7.23 -1.03 11.79
CA GLY A 85 -7.02 -0.95 10.35
C GLY A 85 -8.09 -0.14 9.60
N PHE A 86 -8.88 0.69 10.30
CA PHE A 86 -9.82 1.59 9.61
C PHE A 86 -9.04 2.59 8.73
N PRO A 87 -9.50 2.85 7.49
CA PRO A 87 -8.86 3.84 6.63
C PRO A 87 -9.01 5.25 7.22
N ARG A 88 -7.97 6.09 7.09
CA ARG A 88 -7.93 7.45 7.66
C ARG A 88 -9.15 8.31 7.32
N ASN A 89 -9.69 8.19 6.11
CA ASN A 89 -10.88 8.94 5.69
C ASN A 89 -12.15 8.51 6.44
N GLN A 90 -12.29 7.23 6.80
CA GLN A 90 -13.42 6.76 7.61
C GLN A 90 -13.31 7.26 9.05
N ILE A 91 -12.11 7.22 9.63
CA ILE A 91 -11.82 7.73 10.97
C ILE A 91 -12.13 9.23 11.03
N TYR A 92 -11.67 10.00 10.05
CA TYR A 92 -11.95 11.43 9.96
C TYR A 92 -13.46 11.74 9.89
N ARG A 93 -14.20 11.02 9.04
CA ARG A 93 -15.66 11.15 8.96
C ARG A 93 -16.36 10.79 10.26
N ALA A 94 -15.88 9.75 10.95
CA ALA A 94 -16.41 9.35 12.24
C ALA A 94 -16.15 10.40 13.32
N LYS A 95 -14.93 10.96 13.40
CA LYS A 95 -14.60 12.09 14.28
C LYS A 95 -15.55 13.27 14.06
N LEU A 96 -15.73 13.69 12.82
CA LEU A 96 -16.62 14.81 12.47
C LEU A 96 -18.08 14.54 12.85
N PHE A 97 -18.53 13.30 12.69
CA PHE A 97 -19.89 12.91 13.07
C PHE A 97 -20.06 12.92 14.60
N LEU A 98 -19.14 12.31 15.34
CA LEU A 98 -19.21 12.17 16.79
C LEU A 98 -19.08 13.52 17.52
N LYS A 99 -18.23 14.42 17.03
CA LYS A 99 -18.12 15.80 17.56
C LYS A 99 -19.40 16.63 17.44
N ARG A 100 -20.36 16.24 16.59
CA ARG A 100 -21.66 16.93 16.49
C ARG A 100 -22.68 16.42 17.52
N LEU A 101 -22.38 15.30 18.18
CA LEU A 101 -23.25 14.65 19.15
C LEU A 101 -22.85 14.96 20.60
N GLU A 102 -21.67 15.56 20.80
CA GLU A 102 -21.26 16.23 22.04
C GLU A 102 -22.03 17.55 22.22
#